data_AF-A0A6P0Z217-F1
#
_entry.id   AF-A0A6P0Z217-F1
#
_cell.length_a   1.000
_cell.length_b   1.000
_cell.length_c   1.000
_cell.angle_alpha   90.00
_cell.angle_beta   90.00
_cell.angle_gamma   90.00
#
_symmetry.space_group_name_H-M   'P 1'
#
loop_
_entity.id
_entity.type
_entity.pdbx_description
1 polymer ?
#
loop_
_entity_poly.entity_id
_entity_poly.type
_entity_poly.pdbx_seq_one_letter_code
_entity_poly.pdbx_strand_id
1 'polypeptide(L)'
;MVQSNTTQQSYPLLFATISGSHLYGFSSRDSDYDLRGVHILPIEAIVGLDQGEETVEAISQRQDIELDLVTHDVKKFFSLLLKRNGYVLEQLYSPLVVHTSPEHEELKAIAPHCITRYHSHHYLGFAKTQWGLFTKNAAAQAPLVKPLLYIYRVLLTGIYLMKTGVVEANLEVL
;
A
#
# COMPACT_ATOMS: atom_id res chain seq x y z
N MET A 1 25.01 -4.85 -0.10
CA MET A 1 24.31 -6.13 0.16
C MET A 1 23.75 -6.08 1.57
N VAL A 2 22.53 -5.53 1.72
CA VAL A 2 21.80 -5.67 2.98
C VAL A 2 21.10 -7.02 2.87
N GLN A 3 21.68 -8.06 3.46
CA GLN A 3 20.92 -9.26 3.79
C GLN A 3 20.00 -8.87 4.95
N SER A 4 18.82 -8.35 4.62
CA SER A 4 17.78 -8.04 5.60
C SER A 4 17.19 -9.36 6.05
N ASN A 5 17.54 -9.77 7.27
CA ASN A 5 16.80 -10.75 8.05
C ASN A 5 15.31 -10.35 8.07
N THR A 6 14.51 -10.96 7.19
CA THR A 6 13.03 -10.95 7.21
C THR A 6 12.52 -11.79 8.40
N THR A 7 13.08 -11.55 9.58
CA THR A 7 12.76 -12.26 10.82
C THR A 7 11.48 -11.65 11.42
N GLN A 8 10.34 -12.00 10.82
CA GLN A 8 9.00 -12.03 11.43
C GLN A 8 7.90 -12.46 10.45
N GLN A 9 8.19 -12.60 9.15
CA GLN A 9 7.20 -13.06 8.18
C GLN A 9 7.21 -14.59 8.08
N SER A 10 6.07 -15.22 8.40
CA SER A 10 5.91 -16.68 8.45
C SER A 10 5.83 -17.33 7.06
N TYR A 11 5.54 -16.54 6.03
CA TYR A 11 5.32 -17.01 4.66
C TYR A 11 6.33 -16.41 3.67
N PRO A 12 6.69 -17.13 2.59
CA PRO A 12 7.49 -16.57 1.51
C PRO A 12 6.86 -15.30 0.95
N LEU A 13 7.68 -14.26 0.74
CA LEU A 13 7.23 -13.01 0.15
C LEU A 13 7.36 -13.06 -1.37
N LEU A 14 6.31 -12.61 -2.07
CA LEU A 14 6.39 -12.29 -3.50
C LEU A 14 7.06 -10.91 -3.66
N PHE A 15 6.61 -9.92 -2.90
CA PHE A 15 7.30 -8.63 -2.76
C PHE A 15 6.98 -7.95 -1.43
N ALA A 16 7.81 -6.98 -1.06
CA ALA A 16 7.52 -5.99 -0.03
C ALA A 16 8.14 -4.64 -0.41
N THR A 17 7.36 -3.58 -0.24
CA THR A 17 7.69 -2.20 -0.60
C THR A 17 7.35 -1.25 0.53
N ILE A 18 8.03 -0.11 0.60
CA ILE A 18 7.62 0.98 1.49
C ILE A 18 6.41 1.69 0.87
N SER A 19 5.43 1.98 1.71
CA SER A 19 4.24 2.76 1.42
C SER A 19 4.18 3.98 2.36
N GLY A 20 2.99 4.55 2.54
CA GLY A 20 2.80 5.59 3.55
C GLY A 20 3.50 6.90 3.21
N SER A 21 3.73 7.70 4.25
CA SER A 21 4.27 9.06 4.10
C SER A 21 5.63 9.12 3.37
N HIS A 22 6.44 8.05 3.50
CA HIS A 22 7.70 7.89 2.79
C HIS A 22 7.51 7.70 1.28
N LEU A 23 6.54 6.89 0.87
CA LEU A 23 6.17 6.77 -0.54
C LEU A 23 5.54 8.06 -1.08
N TYR A 24 4.72 8.73 -0.27
CA TYR A 24 3.93 9.87 -0.73
C TYR A 24 4.70 11.20 -0.79
N GLY A 25 5.94 11.25 -0.31
CA GLY A 25 6.78 12.46 -0.37
C GLY A 25 6.50 13.48 0.73
N PHE A 26 5.99 13.05 1.89
CA PHE A 26 5.75 13.95 3.03
C PHE A 26 6.05 13.33 4.40
N SER A 27 6.95 12.34 4.46
CA SER A 27 7.41 11.78 5.73
C SER A 27 8.08 12.84 6.61
N SER A 28 7.78 12.81 7.91
CA SER A 28 8.48 13.55 8.96
C SER A 28 9.53 12.65 9.65
N ARG A 29 10.34 13.23 10.55
CA ARG A 29 11.32 12.47 11.35
C ARG A 29 10.69 11.38 12.22
N ASP A 30 9.47 11.62 12.68
CA ASP A 30 8.74 10.71 13.57
C ASP A 30 7.80 9.77 12.79
N SER A 31 7.95 9.70 11.46
CA SER A 31 7.13 8.81 10.64
C SER A 31 7.60 7.36 10.76
N ASP A 32 6.62 6.49 10.90
CA ASP A 32 6.75 5.04 10.81
C ASP A 32 7.02 4.60 9.37
N TYR A 33 7.74 3.48 9.24
CA TYR A 33 7.96 2.84 7.94
C TYR A 33 6.85 1.83 7.69
N ASP A 34 5.85 2.27 6.92
CA ASP A 34 4.79 1.41 6.39
C ASP A 34 5.37 0.43 5.37
N LEU A 35 5.60 -0.83 5.76
CA LEU A 35 5.92 -1.92 4.85
C LEU A 35 4.65 -2.59 4.38
N ARG A 36 4.49 -2.69 3.06
CA ARG A 36 3.34 -3.32 2.42
C ARG A 36 3.80 -4.33 1.39
N GLY A 37 3.13 -5.47 1.29
CA GLY A 37 3.58 -6.50 0.38
C GLY A 37 2.62 -7.65 0.17
N VAL A 38 3.13 -8.68 -0.51
CA VAL A 38 2.39 -9.89 -0.84
C VAL A 38 3.16 -11.10 -0.35
N HIS A 39 2.46 -12.00 0.34
CA HIS A 39 2.99 -13.28 0.77
C HIS A 39 2.28 -14.44 0.07
N ILE A 40 2.90 -15.61 0.07
CA ILE A 40 2.38 -16.82 -0.57
C ILE A 40 1.97 -17.80 0.52
N LEU A 41 0.67 -18.01 0.68
CA LEU A 41 0.16 -19.06 1.56
C LEU A 41 0.45 -20.45 0.98
N PRO A 42 0.69 -21.46 1.84
CA PRO A 42 0.81 -22.84 1.40
C PRO A 42 -0.52 -23.32 0.79
N ILE A 43 -0.46 -24.23 -0.18
CA ILE A 43 -1.63 -24.65 -0.95
C ILE A 43 -2.74 -25.21 -0.06
N GLU A 44 -2.37 -25.93 1.00
CA GLU A 44 -3.27 -26.51 1.99
C GLU A 44 -4.12 -25.44 2.69
N ALA A 45 -3.57 -24.25 2.91
CA ALA A 45 -4.29 -23.12 3.52
C ALA A 45 -5.21 -22.39 2.53
N ILE A 46 -5.02 -22.62 1.22
CA ILE A 46 -5.83 -22.02 0.15
C ILE A 46 -7.01 -22.94 -0.22
N VAL A 47 -6.76 -24.25 -0.31
CA VAL A 47 -7.77 -25.24 -0.76
C VAL A 47 -8.38 -26.04 0.39
N GLY A 48 -7.81 -25.96 1.59
CA GLY A 48 -8.30 -26.64 2.78
C GLY A 48 -9.63 -26.08 3.27
N LEU A 49 -10.27 -26.84 4.18
CA LEU A 49 -11.49 -26.39 4.85
C LEU A 49 -11.21 -25.24 5.82
N ASP A 50 -10.06 -25.30 6.50
CA ASP A 50 -9.56 -24.21 7.33
C ASP A 50 -8.73 -23.27 6.44
N GLN A 51 -9.24 -22.06 6.23
CA GLN A 51 -8.54 -21.05 5.46
C GLN A 51 -7.44 -20.41 6.31
N GLY A 52 -6.26 -20.22 5.70
CA GLY A 52 -5.19 -19.46 6.32
C GLY A 52 -5.52 -17.97 6.46
N GLU A 53 -4.74 -17.26 7.28
CA GLU A 53 -4.84 -15.81 7.41
C GLU A 53 -4.40 -15.12 6.11
N GLU A 54 -5.35 -14.65 5.29
CA GLU A 54 -5.05 -13.94 4.04
C GLU A 54 -4.36 -12.58 4.28
N THR A 55 -4.19 -12.13 5.52
CA THR A 55 -3.50 -10.89 5.87
C THR A 55 -2.71 -11.07 7.16
N VAL A 56 -1.42 -10.74 7.07
CA VAL A 56 -0.50 -10.79 8.21
C VAL A 56 -0.09 -9.36 8.53
N GLU A 57 -0.25 -8.99 9.79
CA GLU A 57 0.14 -7.69 10.33
C GLU A 57 1.21 -7.91 11.41
N ALA A 58 2.29 -7.14 11.36
CA ALA A 58 3.36 -7.23 12.34
C ALA A 58 3.97 -5.85 12.58
N ILE A 59 4.00 -5.44 13.85
CA ILE A 59 4.70 -4.23 14.28
C ILE A 59 6.03 -4.65 14.91
N SER A 60 7.11 -4.01 14.50
CA SER A 60 8.43 -4.23 15.09
C SER A 60 9.16 -2.91 15.29
N GLN A 61 9.98 -2.84 16.34
CA GLN A 61 10.84 -1.69 16.61
C GLN A 61 12.30 -2.12 16.56
N ARG A 62 13.12 -1.41 15.79
CA ARG A 62 14.57 -1.61 15.71
C ARG A 62 15.29 -0.27 15.74
N GLN A 63 16.16 -0.08 16.74
CA GLN A 63 17.02 1.11 16.82
C GLN A 63 16.24 2.42 16.59
N ASP A 64 15.15 2.58 17.33
CA ASP A 64 14.22 3.73 17.28
C ASP A 64 13.40 3.89 15.97
N ILE A 65 13.46 2.90 15.07
CA ILE A 65 12.62 2.83 13.88
C ILE A 65 11.43 1.91 14.15
N GLU A 66 10.22 2.43 13.98
CA GLU A 66 8.99 1.66 13.98
C GLU A 66 8.66 1.19 12.55
N LEU A 67 8.47 -0.12 12.42
CA LEU A 67 8.12 -0.79 11.18
C LEU A 67 6.72 -1.40 11.34
N ASP A 68 5.79 -0.95 10.52
CA ASP A 68 4.44 -1.52 10.40
C ASP A 68 4.37 -2.35 9.13
N LEU A 69 4.42 -3.68 9.25
CA LEU A 69 4.31 -4.61 8.14
C LEU A 69 2.88 -5.09 7.97
N VAL A 70 2.32 -4.90 6.78
CA VAL A 70 1.05 -5.52 6.37
C VAL A 70 1.25 -6.22 5.03
N THR A 71 1.01 -7.53 4.99
CA THR A 71 1.03 -8.28 3.74
C THR A 71 -0.27 -9.01 3.49
N HIS A 72 -0.65 -9.12 2.22
CA HIS A 72 -1.80 -9.91 1.80
C HIS A 72 -1.34 -11.17 1.07
N ASP A 73 -2.13 -12.23 1.16
CA ASP A 73 -1.90 -13.39 0.30
C ASP A 73 -2.07 -13.00 -1.19
N VAL A 74 -1.37 -13.69 -2.09
CA VAL A 74 -1.42 -13.47 -3.54
C VAL A 74 -2.86 -13.40 -4.08
N LYS A 75 -3.73 -14.35 -3.70
CA LYS A 75 -5.13 -14.43 -4.14
C LYS A 75 -5.92 -13.21 -3.69
N LYS A 76 -5.82 -12.82 -2.41
CA LYS A 76 -6.45 -11.59 -1.90
C LYS A 76 -5.93 -10.36 -2.62
N PHE A 77 -4.63 -10.23 -2.82
CA PHE A 77 -4.03 -9.10 -3.53
C PHE A 77 -4.56 -8.99 -4.96
N PHE A 78 -4.60 -10.11 -5.70
CA PHE A 78 -5.12 -10.14 -7.07
C PHE A 78 -6.61 -9.80 -7.10
N SER A 79 -7.38 -10.30 -6.13
CA SER A 79 -8.79 -9.95 -5.97
C SER A 79 -9.00 -8.45 -5.72
N LEU A 80 -8.11 -7.79 -4.98
CA LEU A 80 -8.13 -6.34 -4.76
C LEU A 80 -7.77 -5.56 -6.03
N LEU A 81 -6.74 -6.00 -6.78
CA LEU A 81 -6.37 -5.42 -8.07
C LEU A 81 -7.55 -5.43 -9.04
N LEU A 82 -8.21 -6.59 -9.19
CA LEU A 82 -9.38 -6.75 -10.05
C LEU A 82 -10.59 -5.92 -9.59
N LYS A 83 -10.67 -5.57 -8.31
CA LYS A 83 -11.71 -4.70 -7.75
C LYS A 83 -11.42 -3.20 -7.92
N ARG A 84 -10.36 -2.84 -8.64
CA ARG A 84 -9.94 -1.46 -8.94
C ARG A 84 -9.47 -0.70 -7.70
N ASN A 85 -8.78 -1.40 -6.82
CA ASN A 85 -8.27 -0.83 -5.59
C ASN A 85 -6.94 -0.11 -5.87
N GLY A 86 -6.93 1.22 -5.78
CA GLY A 86 -5.75 2.05 -6.04
C GLY A 86 -4.62 1.81 -5.02
N TYR A 87 -4.96 1.46 -3.79
CA TYR A 87 -3.98 1.20 -2.73
C TYR A 87 -3.03 0.05 -3.07
N VAL A 88 -3.54 -1.07 -3.59
CA VAL A 88 -2.68 -2.20 -3.99
C VAL A 88 -1.84 -1.89 -5.24
N LEU A 89 -2.32 -0.99 -6.12
CA LEU A 89 -1.50 -0.50 -7.23
C LEU A 89 -0.34 0.37 -6.73
N GLU A 90 -0.59 1.26 -5.76
CA GLU A 90 0.46 2.09 -5.16
C GLU A 90 1.53 1.25 -4.45
N GLN A 91 1.15 0.13 -3.84
CA GLN A 91 2.09 -0.84 -3.27
C GLN A 91 2.90 -1.54 -4.37
N LEU A 92 2.22 -2.08 -5.39
CA LEU A 92 2.86 -2.80 -6.49
C LEU A 92 3.88 -1.94 -7.26
N TYR A 93 3.58 -0.65 -7.43
CA TYR A 93 4.42 0.28 -8.19
C TYR A 93 5.29 1.18 -7.32
N SER A 94 5.34 0.97 -6.00
CA SER A 94 6.24 1.73 -5.15
C SER A 94 7.70 1.54 -5.61
N PRO A 95 8.46 2.62 -5.84
CA PRO A 95 9.87 2.52 -6.21
C PRO A 95 10.76 2.13 -5.03
N LEU A 96 10.22 2.16 -3.79
CA LEU A 96 10.95 1.89 -2.56
C LEU A 96 10.86 0.40 -2.20
N VAL A 97 11.59 -0.43 -2.95
CA VAL A 97 11.55 -1.89 -2.83
C VAL A 97 12.42 -2.40 -1.68
N VAL A 98 11.83 -3.22 -0.81
CA VAL A 98 12.53 -3.90 0.30
C VAL A 98 12.79 -5.37 -0.04
N HIS A 99 11.82 -6.03 -0.69
CA HIS A 99 11.93 -7.39 -1.18
C HIS A 99 11.25 -7.52 -2.54
N THR A 100 11.84 -8.29 -3.44
CA THR A 100 11.27 -8.56 -4.77
C THR A 100 11.57 -9.99 -5.22
N SER A 101 10.75 -10.50 -6.14
CA SER A 101 10.94 -11.77 -6.84
C SER A 101 10.78 -11.57 -8.36
N PRO A 102 11.12 -12.56 -9.21
CA PRO A 102 10.79 -12.51 -10.64
C PRO A 102 9.29 -12.31 -10.90
N GLU A 103 8.44 -12.96 -10.11
CA GLU A 103 6.97 -12.87 -10.22
C GLU A 103 6.45 -11.46 -9.89
N HIS A 104 7.19 -10.68 -9.08
CA HIS A 104 6.85 -9.26 -8.84
C HIS A 104 6.95 -8.44 -10.13
N GLU A 105 8.01 -8.64 -10.92
CA GLU A 105 8.18 -7.95 -12.20
C GLU A 105 7.16 -8.44 -13.25
N GLU A 106 6.85 -9.73 -13.27
CA GLU A 106 5.77 -10.27 -14.11
C GLU A 106 4.41 -9.64 -13.75
N LEU A 107 4.13 -9.52 -12.44
CA LEU A 107 2.91 -8.88 -11.95
C LEU A 107 2.84 -7.41 -12.37
N LYS A 108 3.93 -6.66 -12.24
CA LYS A 108 4.02 -5.26 -12.70
C LYS A 108 3.78 -5.12 -14.20
N ALA A 109 4.17 -6.10 -15.00
CA ALA A 109 3.96 -6.11 -16.44
C ALA A 109 2.50 -6.35 -16.84
N ILE A 110 1.75 -7.17 -16.09
CA ILE A 110 0.36 -7.50 -16.41
C ILE A 110 -0.66 -6.58 -15.72
N ALA A 111 -0.35 -6.04 -14.55
CA ALA A 111 -1.24 -5.18 -13.77
C ALA A 111 -1.77 -3.91 -14.47
N PRO A 112 -1.09 -3.30 -15.46
CA PRO A 112 -1.65 -2.15 -16.18
C PRO A 112 -2.98 -2.48 -16.88
N HIS A 113 -3.20 -3.75 -17.26
CA HIS A 113 -4.46 -4.21 -17.86
C HIS A 113 -5.63 -4.22 -16.88
N CYS A 114 -5.38 -4.10 -15.57
CA CYS A 114 -6.41 -3.96 -14.56
C CYS A 114 -6.82 -2.49 -14.35
N ILE A 115 -6.06 -1.52 -14.86
CA ILE A 115 -6.33 -0.09 -14.67
C ILE A 115 -7.52 0.32 -15.53
N THR A 116 -8.48 0.97 -14.89
CA THR A 116 -9.71 1.45 -15.54
C THR A 116 -10.09 2.83 -15.00
N ARG A 117 -10.89 3.59 -15.76
CA ARG A 117 -11.45 4.88 -15.32
C ARG A 117 -12.23 4.81 -13.99
N TYR A 118 -12.67 3.62 -13.60
CA TYR A 118 -13.41 3.40 -12.35
C TYR A 118 -12.51 3.42 -11.10
N HIS A 119 -11.18 3.43 -11.25
CA HIS A 119 -10.27 3.71 -10.12
C HIS A 119 -10.51 5.08 -9.51
N SER A 120 -11.06 6.03 -10.27
CA SER A 120 -11.50 7.33 -9.75
C SER A 120 -12.39 7.20 -8.49
N HIS A 121 -13.25 6.16 -8.41
CA HIS A 121 -14.06 5.92 -7.22
C HIS A 121 -13.24 5.57 -5.97
N HIS A 122 -12.14 4.85 -6.13
CA HIS A 122 -11.23 4.55 -5.01
C HIS A 122 -10.60 5.84 -4.48
N TYR A 123 -9.99 6.65 -5.34
CA TYR A 123 -9.31 7.89 -4.94
C TYR A 123 -10.27 8.92 -4.35
N LEU A 124 -11.44 9.13 -4.97
CA LEU A 124 -12.48 10.01 -4.44
C LEU A 124 -13.06 9.49 -3.12
N GLY A 125 -13.27 8.18 -3.02
CA GLY A 125 -13.75 7.53 -1.79
C GLY A 125 -12.77 7.72 -0.63
N PHE A 126 -11.47 7.52 -0.88
CA PHE A 126 -10.43 7.74 0.13
C PHE A 126 -10.36 9.21 0.55
N ALA A 127 -10.38 10.14 -0.41
CA ALA A 127 -10.41 11.58 -0.12
C ALA A 127 -11.60 11.96 0.76
N LYS A 128 -12.79 11.42 0.48
CA LYS A 128 -14.00 11.64 1.28
C LYS A 128 -13.84 11.11 2.72
N THR A 129 -13.25 9.93 2.90
CA THR A 129 -12.98 9.36 4.23
C THR A 129 -12.03 10.26 5.02
N GLN A 130 -10.95 10.72 4.40
CA GLN A 130 -9.98 11.62 5.05
C GLN A 130 -10.58 13.00 5.37
N TRP A 131 -11.47 13.52 4.52
CA TRP A 131 -12.21 14.74 4.81
C TRP A 131 -13.12 14.58 6.03
N GLY A 132 -13.78 13.43 6.17
CA GLY A 132 -14.57 13.09 7.37
C GLY A 132 -13.71 13.04 8.63
N LEU A 133 -12.50 12.47 8.55
CA LEU A 133 -11.54 12.46 9.66
C LEU A 133 -11.11 13.88 10.04
N PHE A 134 -10.77 14.72 9.05
CA PHE A 134 -10.39 16.11 9.30
C PHE A 134 -11.50 16.88 10.01
N THR A 135 -12.72 16.83 9.48
CA THR A 135 -13.86 17.59 10.03
C THR A 135 -14.24 17.15 11.44
N LYS A 136 -14.21 15.83 11.72
CA LYS A 136 -14.43 15.29 13.07
C LYS A 136 -13.39 15.81 14.08
N ASN A 137 -12.12 15.82 13.71
CA ASN A 137 -11.04 16.30 14.56
C ASN A 137 -11.11 17.82 14.78
N ALA A 138 -11.45 18.59 13.75
CA ALA A 138 -11.67 20.02 13.86
C ALA A 138 -12.85 20.36 14.80
N ALA A 139 -13.95 19.61 14.72
CA ALA A 139 -15.08 19.77 15.62
C ALA A 139 -14.73 19.45 17.09
N ALA A 140 -13.79 18.53 17.31
CA ALA A 140 -13.22 18.21 18.62
C ALA A 140 -12.12 19.21 19.07
N GLN A 141 -11.93 20.33 18.36
CA GLN A 141 -10.90 21.36 18.63
C GLN A 141 -9.45 20.81 18.60
N ALA A 142 -9.21 19.74 17.84
CA ALA A 142 -7.91 19.10 17.68
C ALA A 142 -7.59 18.89 16.18
N PRO A 143 -7.51 19.96 15.35
CA PRO A 143 -7.33 19.82 13.91
C PRO A 143 -5.99 19.14 13.58
N LEU A 144 -6.04 18.11 12.74
CA LEU A 144 -4.87 17.38 12.26
C LEU A 144 -4.59 17.75 10.80
N VAL A 145 -3.34 18.08 10.49
CA VAL A 145 -2.90 18.39 9.12
C VAL A 145 -2.74 17.12 8.27
N LYS A 146 -2.35 16.00 8.89
CA LYS A 146 -2.09 14.72 8.19
C LYS A 146 -3.26 14.31 7.28
N PRO A 147 -4.54 14.28 7.72
CA PRO A 147 -5.67 14.00 6.82
C PRO A 147 -5.75 14.90 5.57
N LEU A 148 -5.46 16.20 5.69
CA LEU A 148 -5.46 17.11 4.54
C LEU A 148 -4.37 16.77 3.52
N LEU A 149 -3.17 16.42 3.99
CA LEU A 149 -2.09 15.92 3.11
C LEU A 149 -2.50 14.64 2.38
N TYR A 150 -3.17 13.72 3.09
CA TYR A 150 -3.70 12.49 2.49
C TYR A 150 -4.81 12.77 1.45
N ILE A 151 -5.63 13.81 1.62
CA ILE A 151 -6.60 14.23 0.61
C ILE A 151 -5.89 14.80 -0.62
N TYR A 152 -4.95 15.71 -0.40
CA TYR A 152 -4.20 16.34 -1.48
C TYR A 152 -3.48 15.30 -2.33
N ARG A 153 -2.72 14.41 -1.69
CA ARG A 153 -1.94 13.37 -2.37
C ARG A 153 -2.81 12.40 -3.15
N VAL A 154 -3.90 11.90 -2.55
CA VAL A 154 -4.73 10.87 -3.19
C VAL A 154 -5.48 11.43 -4.40
N LEU A 155 -5.86 12.71 -4.34
CA LEU A 155 -6.51 13.39 -5.46
C LEU A 155 -5.53 13.62 -6.61
N LEU A 156 -4.29 14.04 -6.33
CA LEU A 156 -3.28 14.19 -7.38
C LEU A 156 -2.89 12.86 -8.02
N THR A 157 -2.65 11.81 -7.22
CA THR A 157 -2.43 10.45 -7.73
C THR A 157 -3.59 10.00 -8.61
N GLY A 158 -4.84 10.18 -8.15
CA GLY A 158 -6.02 9.83 -8.91
C GLY A 158 -6.14 10.60 -10.22
N ILE A 159 -5.91 11.92 -10.21
CA ILE A 159 -5.95 12.77 -11.40
C ILE A 159 -4.88 12.34 -12.40
N TYR A 160 -3.65 12.11 -11.93
CA TYR A 160 -2.54 11.68 -12.77
C TYR A 160 -2.85 10.33 -13.42
N LEU A 161 -3.27 9.33 -12.63
CA LEU A 161 -3.68 8.02 -13.14
C LEU A 161 -4.77 8.12 -14.21
N MET A 162 -5.78 8.97 -14.00
CA MET A 162 -6.87 9.15 -14.98
C MET A 162 -6.41 9.83 -16.27
N LYS A 163 -5.34 10.64 -16.23
CA LYS A 163 -4.78 11.32 -17.40
C LYS A 163 -3.79 10.46 -18.18
N THR A 164 -2.99 9.65 -17.48
CA THR A 164 -1.80 8.99 -18.05
C THR A 164 -1.91 7.47 -18.10
N GLY A 165 -2.78 6.87 -17.29
CA GLY A 165 -2.78 5.42 -17.06
C GLY A 165 -1.63 4.92 -16.19
N VAL A 166 -0.79 5.82 -15.65
CA VAL A 166 0.37 5.51 -14.81
C VAL A 166 0.04 5.81 -13.35
N VAL A 167 0.44 4.92 -12.45
CA VAL A 167 0.28 5.10 -11.00
C VAL A 167 1.50 5.86 -10.50
N GLU A 168 1.27 7.04 -9.91
CA GLU A 168 2.31 7.82 -9.23
C GLU A 168 1.75 8.34 -7.90
N ALA A 169 2.39 7.96 -6.81
CA ALA A 169 1.94 8.22 -5.45
C ALA A 169 2.75 9.31 -4.75
N ASN A 170 3.94 9.64 -5.26
CA ASN A 170 4.85 10.60 -4.66
C ASN A 170 4.52 12.03 -5.15
N LEU A 171 4.21 12.92 -4.20
CA LEU A 171 3.91 14.32 -4.48
C LEU A 171 5.07 15.10 -5.09
N GLU A 172 6.32 14.71 -4.85
CA GLU A 172 7.50 15.44 -5.31
C GLU A 172 7.69 15.36 -6.85
N VAL A 173 7.00 14.43 -7.50
CA VAL A 173 7.10 14.17 -8.95
C VAL A 173 5.78 14.37 -9.69
N LEU A 174 4.70 14.75 -8.98
CA LEU A 174 3.35 14.99 -9.51
C LEU A 174 3.08 16.45 -9.90
#